data_AF-A0A4Q5TVL3-F1
#
_entry.id   AF-A0A4Q5TVL3-F1
#
_cell.length_a   1.000
_cell.length_b   1.000
_cell.length_c   1.000
_cell.angle_alpha   90.00
_cell.angle_beta   90.00
_cell.angle_gamma   90.00
#
_symmetry.space_group_name_H-M   'P 1'
#
loop_
_entity.id
_entity.type
_entity.pdbx_description
1 polymer ?
#
loop_
_entity_poly.entity_id
_entity_poly.type
_entity_poly.pdbx_seq_one_letter_code
_entity_poly.pdbx_strand_id
1 'polypeptide(L)'
;MMVVRMSSDNGSINEGKGASEESERKVAANLKELVAYWKKANVRVVTMSWGFFVSDYEGDIKAFHPELSEAEVKARALKLWTMRKDALYKAFSLAPEILFIASNGNKNSDSDNDFRYPAALDLPNMIGVGSVDASGQQTSFTATGSKVKVHANGFQVESFAPGGSKFLMSGTSMATPYIANLAVKLLVVKPTLTALQVRDLIIKGADVSADGKVILANPKKSFELLAAMK
;
A
#
# COMPACT_ATOMS: atom_id res chain seq x y z
N MET A 1 -5.50 14.39 14.97
CA MET A 1 -5.49 13.39 13.88
C MET A 1 -4.09 12.82 13.77
N MET A 2 -3.94 11.49 13.78
CA MET A 2 -2.63 10.85 13.63
C MET A 2 -2.45 10.22 12.24
N VAL A 3 -1.19 10.17 11.81
CA VAL A 3 -0.73 9.46 10.61
C VAL A 3 0.22 8.38 11.08
N VAL A 4 0.02 7.15 10.61
CA VAL A 4 0.87 6.02 10.96
C VAL A 4 1.59 5.53 9.70
N ARG A 5 2.87 5.19 9.85
CA ARG A 5 3.57 4.33 8.91
C ARG A 5 3.55 2.92 9.46
N MET A 6 2.87 2.01 8.79
CA MET A 6 2.91 0.60 9.11
C MET A 6 4.06 -0.04 8.34
N SER A 7 5.09 -0.46 9.07
CA SER A 7 6.15 -1.31 8.55
C SER A 7 5.79 -2.77 8.77
N SER A 8 6.13 -3.64 7.81
CA SER A 8 6.15 -5.08 8.00
C SER A 8 7.61 -5.48 8.03
N ASP A 9 8.10 -5.93 9.19
CA ASP A 9 9.36 -6.66 9.22
C ASP A 9 9.07 -8.07 8.72
N ASN A 10 9.53 -8.36 7.50
CA ASN A 10 9.63 -9.73 7.01
C ASN A 10 10.84 -10.46 7.63
N GLY A 11 11.53 -9.83 8.59
CA GLY A 11 12.63 -10.43 9.34
C GLY A 11 12.11 -11.53 10.27
N SER A 12 12.22 -12.79 9.83
CA SER A 12 12.61 -13.95 10.65
C SER A 12 12.05 -14.06 12.08
N ILE A 13 10.80 -13.68 12.34
CA ILE A 13 10.08 -14.07 13.58
C ILE A 13 9.63 -15.53 13.57
N ASN A 14 9.84 -16.17 12.44
CA ASN A 14 9.64 -17.57 12.22
C ASN A 14 10.92 -18.25 12.70
N GLU A 15 10.95 -18.67 13.97
CA GLU A 15 12.03 -19.35 14.72
C GLU A 15 12.63 -20.56 13.97
N GLY A 16 13.23 -20.34 12.80
CA GLY A 16 13.62 -21.39 11.85
C GLY A 16 12.45 -22.15 11.21
N LYS A 17 11.21 -21.63 11.20
CA LYS A 17 10.04 -22.32 10.63
C LYS A 17 9.49 -21.52 9.44
N GLY A 18 9.13 -22.14 8.32
CA GLY A 18 8.48 -21.42 7.20
C GLY A 18 7.08 -20.92 7.55
N ALA A 19 6.46 -20.17 6.65
CA ALA A 19 5.08 -19.72 6.73
C ALA A 19 4.13 -20.91 6.95
N SER A 20 3.17 -20.70 7.85
CA SER A 20 2.21 -21.72 8.27
C SER A 20 0.84 -21.11 8.51
N GLU A 21 -0.19 -21.95 8.53
CA GLU A 21 -1.53 -21.44 8.85
C GLU A 21 -1.62 -20.85 10.26
N GLU A 22 -0.81 -21.36 11.20
CA GLU A 22 -0.73 -20.80 12.54
C GLU A 22 -0.15 -19.38 12.52
N SER A 23 0.96 -19.16 11.79
CA SER A 23 1.53 -17.82 11.65
C SER A 23 0.54 -16.87 10.99
N GLU A 24 -0.20 -17.33 9.97
CA GLU A 24 -1.23 -16.52 9.32
C GLU A 24 -2.43 -16.20 10.23
N ARG A 25 -2.85 -17.14 11.08
CA ARG A 25 -3.88 -16.88 12.11
C ARG A 25 -3.40 -15.85 13.14
N LYS A 26 -2.14 -15.91 13.56
CA LYS A 26 -1.53 -14.90 14.46
C LYS A 26 -1.49 -13.53 13.79
N VAL A 27 -1.07 -13.44 12.53
CA VAL A 27 -1.11 -12.17 11.79
C VAL A 27 -2.53 -11.63 11.70
N ALA A 28 -3.52 -12.48 11.43
CA ALA A 28 -4.92 -12.06 11.37
C ALA A 28 -5.45 -11.53 12.70
N ALA A 29 -5.03 -12.10 13.84
CA ALA A 29 -5.37 -11.58 15.16
C ALA A 29 -4.69 -10.22 15.40
N ASN A 30 -3.38 -10.13 15.15
CA ASN A 30 -2.60 -8.90 15.34
C ASN A 30 -3.12 -7.75 14.48
N LEU A 31 -3.51 -8.01 13.23
CA LEU A 31 -4.09 -6.99 12.34
C LEU A 31 -5.39 -6.40 12.91
N LYS A 32 -6.25 -7.23 13.51
CA LYS A 32 -7.49 -6.76 14.14
C LYS A 32 -7.21 -5.88 15.34
N GLU A 33 -6.29 -6.29 16.21
CA GLU A 33 -5.90 -5.53 17.39
C GLU A 33 -5.23 -4.21 17.01
N LEU A 34 -4.35 -4.24 16.02
CA LEU A 34 -3.65 -3.07 15.51
C LEU A 34 -4.63 -2.05 14.91
N VAL A 35 -5.61 -2.52 14.12
CA VAL A 35 -6.66 -1.64 13.60
C VAL A 35 -7.52 -1.09 14.73
N ALA A 36 -7.92 -1.90 15.72
CA ALA A 36 -8.67 -1.42 16.88
C ALA A 36 -7.90 -0.34 17.66
N TYR A 37 -6.59 -0.53 17.83
CA TYR A 37 -5.70 0.45 18.45
C TYR A 37 -5.65 1.76 17.65
N TRP A 38 -5.48 1.70 16.33
CA TRP A 38 -5.48 2.89 15.47
C TRP A 38 -6.79 3.67 15.52
N LYS A 39 -7.93 2.97 15.56
CA LYS A 39 -9.24 3.59 15.74
C LYS A 39 -9.31 4.34 17.07
N LYS A 40 -8.93 3.67 18.18
CA LYS A 40 -8.89 4.30 19.52
C LYS A 40 -7.98 5.52 19.56
N ALA A 41 -6.88 5.51 18.80
CA ALA A 41 -5.92 6.60 18.74
C ALA A 41 -6.26 7.70 17.70
N ASN A 42 -7.45 7.65 17.08
CA ASN A 42 -7.88 8.62 16.06
C ASN A 42 -6.88 8.76 14.88
N VAL A 43 -6.28 7.63 14.47
CA VAL A 43 -5.53 7.54 13.22
C VAL A 43 -6.51 7.73 12.06
N ARG A 44 -6.12 8.50 11.05
CA ARG A 44 -6.94 8.73 9.85
C ARG A 44 -6.25 8.33 8.55
N VAL A 45 -4.92 8.20 8.58
CA VAL A 45 -4.11 7.82 7.42
C VAL A 45 -3.05 6.80 7.85
N VAL A 46 -2.98 5.68 7.15
CA VAL A 46 -1.97 4.63 7.34
C VAL A 46 -1.23 4.43 6.02
N THR A 47 0.10 4.56 6.07
CA THR A 47 0.98 4.32 4.91
C THR A 47 1.71 2.99 5.02
N MET A 48 1.85 2.30 3.89
CA MET A 48 2.52 1.00 3.81
C MET A 48 3.44 0.97 2.59
N SER A 49 4.72 0.74 2.81
CA SER A 49 5.73 0.64 1.74
C SER A 49 6.22 -0.79 1.54
N TRP A 50 5.36 -1.76 1.80
CA TRP A 50 5.61 -3.20 1.71
C TRP A 50 4.43 -3.88 1.01
N GLY A 51 4.62 -5.14 0.67
CA GLY A 51 3.60 -5.96 0.04
C GLY A 51 4.19 -7.29 -0.39
N PHE A 52 3.31 -8.27 -0.60
CA PHE A 52 3.68 -9.65 -0.81
C PHE A 52 2.92 -10.24 -2.00
N PHE A 53 3.58 -11.21 -2.64
CA PHE A 53 3.10 -11.98 -3.77
C PHE A 53 2.93 -13.44 -3.38
N VAL A 54 2.21 -14.23 -4.19
CA VAL A 54 2.14 -15.68 -3.98
C VAL A 54 3.52 -16.32 -4.08
N SER A 55 4.39 -15.81 -4.96
CA SER A 55 5.76 -16.28 -5.16
C SER A 55 6.67 -16.09 -3.94
N ASP A 56 6.39 -15.12 -3.07
CA ASP A 56 7.12 -14.97 -1.80
C ASP A 56 6.85 -16.17 -0.88
N TYR A 57 5.60 -16.65 -0.82
CA TYR A 57 5.24 -17.86 -0.08
C TYR A 57 5.80 -19.12 -0.73
N GLU A 58 5.81 -19.20 -2.06
CA GLU A 58 6.43 -20.34 -2.76
C GLU A 58 7.92 -20.44 -2.44
N GLY A 59 8.64 -19.31 -2.45
CA GLY A 59 10.05 -19.25 -2.10
C GLY A 59 10.32 -19.68 -0.66
N ASP A 60 9.53 -19.18 0.28
CA ASP A 60 9.65 -19.51 1.70
C ASP A 60 9.33 -21.00 1.96
N ILE A 61 8.24 -21.53 1.38
CA ILE A 61 7.89 -22.95 1.53
C ILE A 61 8.99 -23.84 0.95
N LYS A 62 9.55 -23.53 -0.23
CA LYS A 62 10.66 -24.31 -0.81
C LYS A 62 11.90 -24.32 0.08
N ALA A 63 12.18 -23.20 0.75
CA ALA A 63 13.33 -23.08 1.63
C ALA A 63 13.21 -23.94 2.90
N PHE A 64 12.00 -24.07 3.45
CA PHE A 64 11.75 -24.81 4.71
C PHE A 64 11.17 -26.22 4.52
N HIS A 65 10.65 -26.52 3.33
CA HIS A 65 10.02 -27.79 2.96
C HIS A 65 10.50 -28.25 1.57
N PRO A 66 11.81 -28.48 1.38
CA PRO A 66 12.37 -28.91 0.09
C PRO A 66 11.88 -30.28 -0.37
N GLU A 67 11.28 -31.07 0.53
CA GLU A 67 10.68 -32.37 0.24
C GLU A 67 9.38 -32.30 -0.56
N LEU A 68 8.69 -31.15 -0.58
CA LEU A 68 7.40 -31.00 -1.25
C LEU A 68 7.55 -30.92 -2.77
N SER A 69 6.62 -31.53 -3.48
CA SER A 69 6.49 -31.35 -4.93
C SER A 69 6.09 -29.91 -5.29
N GLU A 70 6.37 -29.50 -6.53
CA GLU A 70 6.00 -28.16 -7.01
C GLU A 70 4.49 -27.88 -6.88
N ALA A 71 3.65 -28.89 -7.11
CA ALA A 71 2.20 -28.77 -6.99
C ALA A 71 1.78 -28.51 -5.52
N GLU A 72 2.39 -29.20 -4.56
CA GLU A 72 2.13 -29.01 -3.13
C GLU A 72 2.59 -27.64 -2.65
N VAL A 73 3.77 -27.18 -3.11
CA VAL A 73 4.27 -25.83 -2.82
C VAL A 73 3.28 -24.77 -3.31
N LYS A 74 2.85 -24.85 -4.58
CA LYS A 74 1.90 -23.88 -5.16
C LYS A 74 0.56 -23.87 -4.42
N ALA A 75 0.01 -25.04 -4.11
CA ALA A 75 -1.24 -25.16 -3.38
C ALA A 75 -1.14 -24.55 -1.97
N ARG A 76 -0.06 -24.85 -1.24
CA ARG A 76 0.18 -24.29 0.10
C ARG A 76 0.45 -22.80 0.06
N ALA A 77 1.24 -22.31 -0.91
CA ALA A 77 1.51 -20.89 -1.09
C ALA A 77 0.24 -20.10 -1.34
N LEU A 78 -0.61 -20.58 -2.28
CA LEU A 78 -1.89 -19.95 -2.58
C LEU A 78 -2.81 -19.90 -1.35
N LYS A 79 -2.83 -20.97 -0.55
CA LYS A 79 -3.61 -21.03 0.70
C LYS A 79 -3.16 -19.96 1.69
N LEU A 80 -1.87 -19.92 2.02
CA LEU A 80 -1.33 -18.99 3.02
C LEU A 80 -1.41 -17.54 2.56
N TRP A 81 -1.10 -17.28 1.29
CA TRP A 81 -1.25 -15.97 0.66
C TRP A 81 -2.70 -15.48 0.72
N THR A 82 -3.68 -16.36 0.44
CA THR A 82 -5.10 -16.04 0.54
C THR A 82 -5.51 -15.72 1.98
N MET A 83 -5.02 -16.48 2.97
CA MET A 83 -5.27 -16.19 4.39
C MET A 83 -4.77 -14.79 4.78
N ARG A 84 -3.56 -14.40 4.37
CA ARG A 84 -3.02 -13.06 4.66
C ARG A 84 -3.82 -11.96 3.96
N LYS A 85 -4.15 -12.16 2.69
CA LYS A 85 -5.00 -11.24 1.90
C LYS A 85 -6.33 -11.01 2.61
N ASP A 86 -7.01 -12.08 3.00
CA ASP A 86 -8.34 -12.01 3.64
C ASP A 86 -8.27 -11.38 5.03
N ALA A 87 -7.19 -11.63 5.77
CA ALA A 87 -6.95 -10.99 7.05
C ALA A 87 -6.80 -9.47 6.92
N LEU A 88 -6.02 -9.00 5.94
CA LEU A 88 -5.87 -7.57 5.64
C LEU A 88 -7.19 -6.97 5.17
N TYR A 89 -7.88 -7.62 4.23
CA TYR A 89 -9.18 -7.17 3.73
C TYR A 89 -10.18 -6.97 4.89
N LYS A 90 -10.31 -7.98 5.75
CA LYS A 90 -11.21 -7.95 6.91
C LYS A 90 -10.80 -6.88 7.93
N ALA A 91 -9.51 -6.74 8.22
CA ALA A 91 -9.05 -5.74 9.19
C ALA A 91 -9.29 -4.32 8.67
N PHE A 92 -8.96 -4.04 7.42
CA PHE A 92 -9.07 -2.69 6.85
C PHE A 92 -10.51 -2.29 6.54
N SER A 93 -11.39 -3.24 6.22
CA SER A 93 -12.82 -2.96 6.03
C SER A 93 -13.55 -2.58 7.33
N LEU A 94 -13.02 -2.97 8.50
CA LEU A 94 -13.55 -2.59 9.82
C LEU A 94 -13.15 -1.17 10.26
N ALA A 95 -12.36 -0.46 9.44
CA ALA A 95 -11.89 0.90 9.69
C ALA A 95 -12.16 1.84 8.49
N PRO A 96 -13.43 2.01 8.07
CA PRO A 96 -13.78 2.87 6.93
C PRO A 96 -13.42 4.35 7.13
N GLU A 97 -13.11 4.78 8.35
CA GLU A 97 -12.64 6.13 8.69
C GLU A 97 -11.14 6.34 8.46
N ILE A 98 -10.37 5.26 8.28
CA ILE A 98 -8.93 5.26 8.04
C ILE A 98 -8.67 5.07 6.55
N LEU A 99 -7.93 5.99 5.95
CA LEU A 99 -7.40 5.83 4.59
C LEU A 99 -6.10 5.04 4.62
N PHE A 100 -6.11 3.87 3.97
CA PHE A 100 -4.94 3.03 3.77
C PHE A 100 -4.28 3.35 2.44
N ILE A 101 -2.97 3.56 2.44
CA ILE A 101 -2.20 3.97 1.26
C ILE A 101 -0.99 3.04 1.15
N ALA A 102 -0.90 2.27 0.07
CA ALA A 102 0.14 1.27 -0.12
C ALA A 102 0.91 1.44 -1.43
N SER A 103 2.20 1.17 -1.40
CA SER A 103 3.03 1.16 -2.61
C SER A 103 2.67 0.00 -3.54
N ASN A 104 2.68 0.20 -4.86
CA ASN A 104 2.38 -0.89 -5.82
C ASN A 104 3.59 -1.74 -6.22
N GLY A 105 4.79 -1.43 -5.73
CA GLY A 105 5.99 -2.24 -5.97
C GLY A 105 6.91 -1.67 -7.06
N ASN A 106 8.12 -2.23 -7.14
CA ASN A 106 9.24 -1.70 -7.93
C ASN A 106 9.84 -2.74 -8.89
N LYS A 107 9.01 -3.64 -9.43
CA LYS A 107 9.45 -4.76 -10.29
C LYS A 107 8.87 -4.71 -11.70
N ASN A 108 8.27 -3.58 -12.11
CA ASN A 108 7.55 -3.44 -13.37
C ASN A 108 6.50 -4.57 -13.57
N SER A 109 5.82 -4.93 -12.48
CA SER A 109 4.81 -5.97 -12.41
C SER A 109 3.48 -5.50 -12.99
N ASP A 110 2.63 -6.43 -13.43
CA ASP A 110 1.27 -6.15 -13.83
C ASP A 110 0.34 -6.34 -12.61
N SER A 111 -0.15 -5.25 -12.06
CA SER A 111 -0.96 -5.28 -10.84
C SER A 111 -2.33 -5.95 -11.02
N ASP A 112 -2.78 -6.16 -12.25
CA ASP A 112 -4.03 -6.89 -12.54
C ASP A 112 -3.84 -8.41 -12.58
N ASN A 113 -2.60 -8.88 -12.63
CA ASN A 113 -2.26 -10.32 -12.66
C ASN A 113 -1.44 -10.77 -11.44
N ASP A 114 -0.50 -9.93 -10.98
CA ASP A 114 0.43 -10.27 -9.90
C ASP A 114 -0.15 -10.04 -8.50
N PHE A 115 -1.23 -9.25 -8.39
CA PHE A 115 -2.00 -8.97 -7.16
C PHE A 115 -1.14 -8.73 -5.90
N ARG A 116 -0.32 -7.68 -5.92
CA ARG A 116 0.49 -7.28 -4.77
C ARG A 116 -0.38 -6.73 -3.63
N TYR A 117 -0.53 -7.47 -2.55
CA TYR A 117 -1.26 -6.99 -1.37
C TYR A 117 -0.34 -6.29 -0.38
N PRO A 118 -0.79 -5.21 0.29
CA PRO A 118 -2.18 -4.77 0.37
C PRO A 118 -2.61 -3.83 -0.78
N ALA A 119 -1.69 -3.28 -1.59
CA ALA A 119 -2.01 -2.28 -2.63
C ALA A 119 -3.12 -2.71 -3.62
N ALA A 120 -3.23 -4.00 -3.90
CA ALA A 120 -4.27 -4.58 -4.76
C ALA A 120 -5.63 -4.83 -4.07
N LEU A 121 -5.77 -4.56 -2.76
CA LEU A 121 -7.05 -4.74 -2.05
C LEU A 121 -8.13 -3.83 -2.66
N ASP A 122 -9.26 -4.43 -3.00
CA ASP A 122 -10.42 -3.69 -3.49
C ASP A 122 -11.29 -3.21 -2.32
N LEU A 123 -10.92 -2.05 -1.77
CA LEU A 123 -11.62 -1.42 -0.65
C LEU A 123 -11.88 0.08 -0.90
N PRO A 124 -13.03 0.62 -0.45
CA PRO A 124 -13.36 2.05 -0.58
C PRO A 124 -12.33 3.00 0.05
N ASN A 125 -11.61 2.53 1.06
CA ASN A 125 -10.63 3.29 1.82
C ASN A 125 -9.17 2.85 1.55
N MET A 126 -8.90 2.28 0.37
CA MET A 126 -7.55 1.87 -0.05
C MET A 126 -7.07 2.62 -1.30
N ILE A 127 -5.79 2.98 -1.31
CA ILE A 127 -5.09 3.56 -2.48
C ILE A 127 -3.80 2.77 -2.73
N GLY A 128 -3.71 2.16 -3.92
CA GLY A 128 -2.45 1.68 -4.46
C GLY A 128 -1.72 2.80 -5.21
N VAL A 129 -0.45 3.05 -4.86
CA VAL A 129 0.35 4.18 -5.37
C VAL A 129 1.46 3.72 -6.31
N GLY A 130 1.47 4.27 -7.53
CA GLY A 130 2.53 4.15 -8.52
C GLY A 130 3.55 5.29 -8.44
N SER A 131 4.63 5.17 -9.20
CA SER A 131 5.75 6.12 -9.19
C SER A 131 5.97 6.77 -10.55
N VAL A 132 6.11 8.09 -10.53
CA VAL A 132 6.65 8.89 -11.65
C VAL A 132 7.96 9.56 -11.23
N ASP A 133 8.68 10.12 -12.19
CA ASP A 133 9.80 11.03 -11.94
C ASP A 133 9.33 12.49 -11.77
N ALA A 134 10.29 13.40 -11.58
CA ALA A 134 10.02 14.83 -11.42
C ALA A 134 9.39 15.49 -12.66
N SER A 135 9.48 14.88 -13.84
CA SER A 135 8.82 15.33 -15.07
C SER A 135 7.40 14.78 -15.25
N GLY A 136 6.93 13.95 -14.32
CA GLY A 136 5.63 13.29 -14.40
C GLY A 136 5.63 12.04 -15.29
N GLN A 137 6.80 11.59 -15.75
CA GLN A 137 6.93 10.38 -16.55
C GLN A 137 6.98 9.13 -15.66
N GLN A 138 6.36 8.05 -16.11
CA GLN A 138 6.33 6.80 -15.37
C GLN A 138 7.76 6.26 -15.16
N THR A 139 8.12 5.90 -13.93
CA THR A 139 9.41 5.26 -13.66
C THR A 139 9.43 3.83 -14.20
N SER A 140 10.56 3.37 -14.73
CA SER A 140 10.70 2.03 -15.34
C SER A 140 10.39 0.85 -14.40
N PHE A 141 10.42 1.07 -13.08
CA PHE A 141 10.19 0.04 -12.08
C PHE A 141 8.75 -0.02 -11.56
N THR A 142 7.92 1.01 -11.75
CA THR A 142 6.60 1.03 -11.13
C THR A 142 5.71 -0.04 -11.75
N ALA A 143 4.88 -0.68 -10.94
CA ALA A 143 3.85 -1.55 -11.47
C ALA A 143 2.85 -0.78 -12.36
N THR A 144 2.19 -1.48 -13.26
CA THR A 144 1.11 -1.00 -14.13
C THR A 144 -0.20 -1.71 -13.81
N GLY A 145 -1.31 -1.33 -14.46
CA GLY A 145 -2.60 -1.98 -14.30
C GLY A 145 -3.56 -1.26 -13.33
N SER A 146 -4.78 -1.77 -13.24
CA SER A 146 -5.91 -1.09 -12.60
C SER A 146 -5.78 -0.93 -11.08
N LYS A 147 -4.87 -1.64 -10.42
CA LYS A 147 -4.62 -1.48 -8.97
C LYS A 147 -3.71 -0.31 -8.65
N VAL A 148 -3.10 0.31 -9.66
CA VAL A 148 -2.43 1.61 -9.54
C VAL A 148 -3.46 2.71 -9.67
N LYS A 149 -3.88 3.28 -8.54
CA LYS A 149 -4.98 4.26 -8.50
C LYS A 149 -4.51 5.70 -8.66
N VAL A 150 -3.26 5.99 -8.32
CA VAL A 150 -2.66 7.32 -8.42
C VAL A 150 -1.14 7.19 -8.43
N HIS A 151 -0.47 8.18 -9.01
CA HIS A 151 0.97 8.30 -9.12
C HIS A 151 1.44 9.56 -8.40
N ALA A 152 2.65 9.49 -7.86
CA ALA A 152 3.39 10.64 -7.33
C ALA A 152 4.89 10.46 -7.59
N ASN A 153 5.67 11.52 -7.38
CA ASN A 153 7.12 11.44 -7.57
C ASN A 153 7.72 10.42 -6.59
N GLY A 154 8.31 9.37 -7.15
CA GLY A 154 9.05 8.34 -6.42
C GLY A 154 10.44 8.10 -7.00
N PHE A 155 10.97 9.00 -7.84
CA PHE A 155 12.31 8.88 -8.41
C PHE A 155 13.24 9.95 -7.86
N GLN A 156 14.41 9.54 -7.36
CA GLN A 156 15.43 10.44 -6.81
C GLN A 156 14.86 11.43 -5.78
N VAL A 157 14.06 10.91 -4.86
CA VAL A 157 13.44 11.69 -3.78
C VAL A 157 14.44 11.85 -2.65
N GLU A 158 14.69 13.10 -2.25
CA GLU A 158 15.53 13.42 -1.09
C GLU A 158 14.98 12.75 0.17
N SER A 159 15.81 11.93 0.79
CA SER A 159 15.51 11.10 1.96
C SER A 159 16.59 11.27 3.02
N PHE A 160 16.28 10.90 4.26
CA PHE A 160 17.13 11.10 5.42
C PHE A 160 17.37 9.79 6.15
N ALA A 161 18.64 9.53 6.51
CA ALA A 161 19.02 8.40 7.35
C ALA A 161 18.92 8.82 8.82
N PRO A 162 18.79 7.86 9.76
CA PRO A 162 19.02 8.15 11.17
C PRO A 162 20.35 8.89 11.35
N GLY A 163 20.33 10.02 12.08
CA GLY A 163 21.49 10.92 12.19
C GLY A 163 21.50 12.10 11.19
N GLY A 164 20.54 12.17 10.25
CA GLY A 164 20.28 13.36 9.42
C GLY A 164 21.00 13.40 8.08
N SER A 165 21.80 12.39 7.72
CA SER A 165 22.45 12.30 6.42
C SER A 165 21.42 12.22 5.28
N LYS A 166 21.63 13.04 4.25
CA LYS A 166 20.78 13.09 3.06
C LYS A 166 21.23 12.08 2.01
N PHE A 167 20.28 11.47 1.32
CA PHE A 167 20.53 10.63 0.15
C PHE A 167 19.28 10.59 -0.75
N LEU A 168 19.47 10.22 -2.01
CA LEU A 168 18.36 10.10 -2.96
C LEU A 168 17.88 8.64 -2.99
N MET A 169 16.57 8.45 -2.88
CA MET A 169 15.94 7.14 -2.99
C MET A 169 14.94 7.12 -4.14
N SER A 170 14.81 5.95 -4.77
CA SER A 170 13.80 5.70 -5.80
C SER A 170 12.93 4.50 -5.42
N GLY A 171 11.63 4.62 -5.61
CA GLY A 171 10.64 3.57 -5.40
C GLY A 171 9.24 4.12 -5.20
N THR A 172 8.23 3.29 -5.46
CA THR A 172 6.82 3.55 -5.09
C THR A 172 6.66 3.78 -3.59
N SER A 173 7.60 3.28 -2.77
CA SER A 173 7.74 3.61 -1.34
C SER A 173 7.95 5.10 -1.07
N MET A 174 8.60 5.84 -1.99
CA MET A 174 8.84 7.29 -1.89
C MET A 174 7.64 8.09 -2.41
N ALA A 175 6.91 7.56 -3.39
CA ALA A 175 5.66 8.15 -3.88
C ALA A 175 4.52 8.06 -2.85
N THR A 176 4.44 6.95 -2.10
CA THR A 176 3.40 6.68 -1.09
C THR A 176 3.22 7.81 -0.04
N PRO A 177 4.29 8.32 0.63
CA PRO A 177 4.15 9.40 1.59
C PRO A 177 3.72 10.74 0.98
N TYR A 178 3.93 10.97 -0.33
CA TYR A 178 3.40 12.16 -1.01
C TYR A 178 1.87 12.15 -1.02
N ILE A 179 1.26 11.00 -1.36
CA ILE A 179 -0.20 10.83 -1.34
C ILE A 179 -0.75 10.95 0.08
N ALA A 180 -0.03 10.41 1.07
CA ALA A 180 -0.39 10.57 2.47
C ALA A 180 -0.36 12.03 2.93
N ASN A 181 0.63 12.81 2.49
CA ASN A 181 0.69 14.24 2.77
C ASN A 181 -0.51 14.99 2.20
N LEU A 182 -0.91 14.69 0.95
CA LEU A 182 -2.09 15.29 0.35
C LEU A 182 -3.38 14.91 1.12
N ALA A 183 -3.54 13.63 1.46
CA ALA A 183 -4.68 13.16 2.26
C ALA A 183 -4.80 13.90 3.59
N VAL A 184 -3.69 14.06 4.30
CA VAL A 184 -3.62 14.77 5.58
C VAL A 184 -3.99 16.23 5.42
N LYS A 185 -3.47 16.92 4.40
CA LYS A 185 -3.80 18.33 4.15
C LYS A 185 -5.30 18.53 3.90
N LEU A 186 -5.93 17.64 3.12
CA LEU A 186 -7.39 17.66 2.89
C LEU A 186 -8.16 17.48 4.22
N LEU A 187 -7.74 16.52 5.04
CA LEU A 187 -8.34 16.26 6.35
C LEU A 187 -8.12 17.38 7.37
N VAL A 188 -7.01 18.11 7.29
CA VAL A 188 -6.78 19.30 8.15
C VAL A 188 -7.76 20.41 7.78
N VAL A 189 -8.01 20.63 6.48
CA VAL A 189 -8.94 21.65 6.01
C VAL A 189 -10.40 21.29 6.26
N LYS A 190 -10.80 20.02 6.04
CA LYS A 190 -12.17 19.54 6.31
C LYS A 190 -12.10 18.21 7.09
N PRO A 191 -11.99 18.24 8.45
CA PRO A 191 -11.83 17.04 9.28
C PRO A 191 -12.99 16.04 9.21
N THR A 192 -14.17 16.51 8.77
CA THR A 192 -15.40 15.72 8.60
C THR A 192 -15.39 14.82 7.36
N LEU A 193 -14.41 14.96 6.47
CA LEU A 193 -14.28 14.07 5.31
C LEU A 193 -14.14 12.61 5.74
N THR A 194 -14.86 11.70 5.08
CA THR A 194 -14.62 10.25 5.21
C THR A 194 -13.38 9.83 4.44
N ALA A 195 -12.79 8.66 4.76
CA ALA A 195 -11.63 8.17 4.00
C ALA A 195 -11.93 8.00 2.50
N LEU A 196 -13.14 7.56 2.18
CA LEU A 196 -13.64 7.47 0.80
C LEU A 196 -13.67 8.84 0.10
N GLN A 197 -14.15 9.88 0.77
CA GLN A 197 -14.16 11.23 0.20
C GLN A 197 -12.74 11.76 -0.02
N VAL A 198 -11.82 11.52 0.92
CA VAL A 198 -10.41 11.91 0.76
C VAL A 198 -9.78 11.19 -0.44
N ARG A 199 -10.01 9.89 -0.55
CA ARG A 199 -9.56 9.09 -1.70
C ARG A 199 -10.09 9.65 -3.01
N ASP A 200 -11.39 9.90 -3.08
CA ASP A 200 -12.04 10.39 -4.29
C ASP A 200 -11.55 11.79 -4.68
N LEU A 201 -11.30 12.69 -3.73
CA LEU A 201 -10.69 14.00 -3.98
C LEU A 201 -9.29 13.89 -4.58
N ILE A 202 -8.49 12.93 -4.11
CA ILE A 202 -7.14 12.67 -4.63
C ILE A 202 -7.21 12.12 -6.05
N ILE A 203 -8.01 11.08 -6.28
CA ILE A 203 -8.06 10.40 -7.58
C ILE A 203 -8.76 11.26 -8.64
N LYS A 204 -9.92 11.86 -8.33
CA LYS A 204 -10.65 12.71 -9.28
C LYS A 204 -9.94 14.04 -9.54
N GLY A 205 -9.14 14.50 -8.59
CA GLY A 205 -8.32 15.69 -8.76
C GLY A 205 -7.05 15.45 -9.58
N ALA A 206 -6.66 14.20 -9.84
CA ALA A 206 -5.42 13.88 -10.53
C ALA A 206 -5.42 14.33 -12.01
N ASP A 207 -4.22 14.62 -12.53
CA ASP A 207 -3.99 14.78 -13.95
C ASP A 207 -3.80 13.41 -14.60
N VAL A 208 -4.52 13.14 -15.68
CA VAL A 208 -4.43 11.88 -16.41
C VAL A 208 -3.65 12.11 -17.70
N SER A 209 -2.61 11.30 -17.96
CA SER A 209 -1.85 11.36 -19.21
C SER A 209 -2.74 11.02 -20.41
N ALA A 210 -2.34 11.47 -21.60
CA ALA A 210 -3.11 11.24 -22.82
C ALA A 210 -3.37 9.75 -23.12
N ASP A 211 -2.45 8.87 -22.73
CA ASP A 211 -2.58 7.42 -22.87
C ASP A 211 -3.26 6.73 -21.68
N GLY A 212 -3.69 7.50 -20.67
CA GLY A 212 -4.39 7.01 -19.48
C GLY A 212 -3.52 6.23 -18.48
N LYS A 213 -2.22 6.05 -18.76
CA LYS A 213 -1.34 5.22 -17.92
C LYS A 213 -0.90 5.92 -16.64
N VAL A 214 -0.72 7.23 -16.69
CA VAL A 214 -0.32 8.04 -15.53
C VAL A 214 -1.54 8.79 -15.01
N ILE A 215 -1.81 8.58 -13.73
CA ILE A 215 -2.83 9.30 -12.95
C ILE A 215 -2.07 10.11 -11.89
N LEU A 216 -1.52 11.26 -12.25
CA LEU A 216 -0.61 12.05 -11.43
C LEU A 216 -1.39 12.88 -10.40
N ALA A 217 -1.10 12.68 -9.11
CA ALA A 217 -1.72 13.46 -8.04
C ALA A 217 -1.50 14.97 -8.25
N ASN A 218 -2.60 15.73 -8.26
CA ASN A 218 -2.59 17.18 -8.38
C ASN A 218 -3.26 17.82 -7.15
N PRO A 219 -2.46 18.27 -6.17
CA PRO A 219 -3.00 18.88 -4.95
C PRO A 219 -3.95 20.05 -5.21
N LYS A 220 -3.65 20.92 -6.18
CA LYS A 220 -4.46 22.11 -6.48
C LYS A 220 -5.88 21.71 -6.88
N LYS A 221 -6.01 20.80 -7.85
CA LYS A 221 -7.31 20.29 -8.30
C LYS A 221 -8.06 19.53 -7.21
N SER A 222 -7.36 18.75 -6.37
CA SER A 222 -7.98 18.12 -5.20
C SER A 222 -8.57 19.14 -4.22
N PHE A 223 -7.92 20.29 -4.01
CA PHE A 223 -8.43 21.37 -3.16
C PHE A 223 -9.56 22.18 -3.82
N GLU A 224 -9.54 22.36 -5.13
CA GLU A 224 -10.65 22.96 -5.88
C GLU A 224 -11.92 22.10 -5.75
N LEU A 225 -11.79 20.78 -5.91
CA LEU A 225 -12.90 19.84 -5.67
C LEU A 225 -13.40 19.91 -4.22
N LEU A 226 -12.49 20.00 -3.24
CA LEU A 226 -12.87 20.14 -1.84
C LEU A 226 -13.67 21.43 -1.58
N ALA A 227 -13.24 22.55 -2.15
CA ALA A 227 -13.94 23.83 -2.02
C ALA A 227 -15.34 23.81 -2.66
N ALA A 228 -15.54 22.99 -3.69
CA ALA A 228 -16.83 22.78 -4.33
C ALA A 228 -17.76 21.83 -3.55
N MET A 229 -17.25 21.08 -2.56
CA MET A 229 -18.08 20.24 -1.69
C MET A 229 -18.86 21.11 -0.70
N LYS A 230 -20.17 21.24 -0.94
CA LYS A 230 -21.12 21.85 0.00
C LYS A 230 -21.07 21.18 1.38
#